data_AF-A0AAN6MD81-F1
#
_entry.id   AF-A0AAN6MD81-F1
#
_cell.length_a   1.000
_cell.length_b   1.000
_cell.length_c   1.000
_cell.angle_alpha   90.00
_cell.angle_beta   90.00
_cell.angle_gamma   90.00
#
_symmetry.space_group_name_H-M   'P 1'
#
loop_
_entity.id
_entity.type
_entity.pdbx_description
1 polymer ?
#
loop_
_entity_poly.entity_id
_entity_poly.type
_entity_poly.pdbx_seq_one_letter_code
_entity_poly.pdbx_strand_id
1 'polypeptide(L)'
;MAVPEPKGKHHVATTLNYWDDPGDGSRPTPIFLGKASVVNKRPHHPCAFVVTDITGDEEKYSLDTHGFQYCRHESAEKSFTDDEAIRSVYYEECEQLLKDVTGASRIHIFNHKVRRGPTQWHHLGLHGNNIANRGPVTRTHVDQSYAGAELRLRWEFPEEAAELLQRRYQIINIWRPIETILKDPIAVADASSVPDSDLVAADMIEGDFKGESWVVRHRADHRWHFKYRMTPADVLLIKCFDSDATLARRALHSAFEDSAYRHEACRQSIETVEWQGRQVPVWPMRTIDFGLLLSQDPAEVDKVTKACLEDGYFHLDLDGIDGRRMLEDREEVLKLMSRFFEAPLEAKNEYGLIDSHLGYEPVGNRTGAFGAGTKDGYEMLKVSRDEIQRGSPRVPSPIKNSGDLRILEHAIGSCNTITKVILSALSTGMGLDGPARFENSHRNDRPSTTTLSMMHYLPAEVTGQHKLGHQKHTDISSLTLLFSDQWGLQIRPPGECGAREMGFVAPKPGCAFVHVGDSLRFASGMKFQSCIHRVVPFNPAEHRYSIAYFLRAEDDTMFTDSEGRYVTAKDWHDQKFKAFTDPPVWQAMAPRSMILGGMKEDGADDPEPILCHVVLLRDTASIFSPAMHLP
;
A
#
# COMPACT_ATOMS: atom_id res chain seq x y z
N MET A 1 -10.94 -21.42 -8.12
CA MET A 1 -11.40 -22.20 -9.30
C MET A 1 -10.46 -21.91 -10.45
N ALA A 2 -9.96 -22.93 -11.15
CA ALA A 2 -9.10 -22.74 -12.31
C ALA A 2 -9.87 -21.95 -13.39
N VAL A 3 -9.34 -20.80 -13.78
CA VAL A 3 -9.88 -20.00 -14.89
C VAL A 3 -9.77 -20.85 -16.16
N PRO A 4 -10.86 -21.09 -16.90
CA PRO A 4 -10.85 -21.97 -18.07
C PRO A 4 -9.80 -21.56 -19.09
N GLU A 5 -9.15 -22.53 -19.73
CA GLU A 5 -8.19 -22.25 -20.80
C GLU A 5 -8.89 -21.60 -22.00
N PRO A 6 -8.31 -20.53 -22.59
CA PRO A 6 -8.90 -19.89 -23.76
C PRO A 6 -8.87 -20.81 -24.96
N LYS A 7 -9.96 -20.83 -25.73
CA LYS A 7 -10.01 -21.45 -27.05
C LYS A 7 -9.48 -20.44 -28.09
N GLY A 8 -8.17 -20.36 -28.27
CA GLY A 8 -7.52 -19.56 -29.31
C GLY A 8 -6.58 -18.47 -28.79
N LYS A 9 -5.90 -17.77 -29.71
CA LYS A 9 -4.99 -16.65 -29.41
C LYS A 9 -5.75 -15.42 -28.94
N HIS A 10 -5.24 -14.76 -27.91
CA HIS A 10 -5.84 -13.57 -27.30
C HIS A 10 -5.21 -12.27 -27.84
N HIS A 11 -5.42 -11.97 -29.13
CA HIS A 11 -4.94 -10.70 -29.70
C HIS A 11 -5.68 -9.50 -29.07
N VAL A 12 -4.97 -8.44 -28.71
CA VAL A 12 -5.54 -7.30 -27.98
C VAL A 12 -5.48 -6.03 -28.82
N ALA A 13 -6.64 -5.45 -29.14
CA ALA A 13 -6.72 -4.09 -29.68
C ALA A 13 -6.63 -3.09 -28.52
N THR A 14 -5.60 -2.24 -28.53
CA THR A 14 -5.30 -1.31 -27.44
C THR A 14 -4.59 -0.06 -27.97
N THR A 15 -4.18 0.83 -27.07
CA THR A 15 -3.32 1.97 -27.39
C THR A 15 -1.95 1.85 -26.73
N LEU A 16 -0.90 2.24 -27.45
CA LEU A 16 0.46 2.38 -26.95
C LEU A 16 0.89 3.85 -26.99
N ASN A 17 1.60 4.31 -25.97
CA ASN A 17 1.91 5.74 -25.83
C ASN A 17 3.27 6.05 -26.47
N TYR A 18 3.26 6.73 -27.61
CA TYR A 18 4.45 7.18 -28.33
C TYR A 18 4.85 8.59 -27.93
N TRP A 19 6.11 8.98 -28.19
CA TRP A 19 6.58 10.32 -27.90
C TRP A 19 5.86 11.34 -28.79
N ASP A 20 5.40 12.41 -28.16
CA ASP A 20 4.75 13.52 -28.85
C ASP A 20 5.81 14.49 -29.34
N ASP A 21 6.31 14.23 -30.56
CA ASP A 21 7.33 15.04 -31.21
C ASP A 21 6.76 16.44 -31.53
N PRO A 22 7.28 17.53 -30.94
CA PRO A 22 6.81 18.87 -31.22
C PRO A 22 7.11 19.32 -32.66
N GLY A 23 7.95 18.60 -33.41
CA GLY A 23 8.26 18.88 -34.81
C GLY A 23 9.17 20.09 -35.03
N ASP A 24 9.68 20.70 -33.95
CA ASP A 24 10.55 21.88 -33.97
C ASP A 24 12.06 21.54 -33.91
N GLY A 25 12.39 20.24 -33.85
CA GLY A 25 13.76 19.74 -33.73
C GLY A 25 14.35 19.82 -32.32
N SER A 26 13.57 20.18 -31.31
CA SER A 26 14.00 20.17 -29.90
C SER A 26 14.30 18.74 -29.42
N ARG A 27 15.28 18.61 -28.52
CA ARG A 27 15.57 17.32 -27.89
C ARG A 27 14.47 16.96 -26.89
N PRO A 28 14.12 15.67 -26.75
CA PRO A 28 13.15 15.23 -25.75
C PRO A 28 13.57 15.66 -24.34
N THR A 29 12.59 16.06 -23.51
CA THR A 29 12.84 16.49 -22.13
C THR A 29 13.57 15.40 -21.32
N PRO A 30 14.61 15.73 -20.53
CA PRO A 30 15.31 14.74 -19.72
C PRO A 30 14.41 14.05 -18.68
N ILE A 31 14.70 12.79 -18.37
CA ILE A 31 14.13 12.10 -17.20
C ILE A 31 15.10 12.21 -16.03
N PHE A 32 14.55 12.51 -14.85
CA PHE A 32 15.31 12.52 -13.61
C PHE A 32 14.90 11.35 -12.73
N LEU A 33 15.85 10.46 -12.45
CA LEU A 33 15.75 9.30 -11.56
C LEU A 33 16.48 9.65 -10.25
N GLY A 34 15.77 10.23 -9.29
CA GLY A 34 16.32 10.56 -7.97
C GLY A 34 16.18 9.39 -6.98
N LYS A 35 16.84 9.50 -5.81
CA LYS A 35 16.66 8.55 -4.69
C LYS A 35 15.24 8.60 -4.08
N ALA A 36 14.56 9.74 -4.18
CA ALA A 36 13.24 9.97 -3.57
C ALA A 36 12.08 10.16 -4.57
N SER A 37 12.36 10.44 -5.86
CA SER A 37 11.30 10.53 -6.88
C SER A 37 11.80 10.25 -8.29
N VAL A 38 10.89 9.78 -9.16
CA VAL A 38 11.08 9.75 -10.61
C VAL A 38 10.24 10.85 -11.25
N VAL A 39 10.87 11.73 -12.04
CA VAL A 39 10.19 12.80 -12.79
C VAL A 39 10.34 12.55 -14.28
N ASN A 40 9.23 12.28 -14.96
CA ASN A 40 9.17 12.09 -16.41
C ASN A 40 8.09 12.98 -17.04
N LYS A 41 8.50 14.18 -17.47
CA LYS A 41 7.61 15.18 -18.10
C LYS A 41 7.57 15.08 -19.63
N ARG A 42 8.14 14.03 -20.23
CA ARG A 42 8.11 13.86 -21.68
C ARG A 42 6.65 13.74 -22.17
N PRO A 43 6.23 14.54 -23.15
CA PRO A 43 4.88 14.45 -23.69
C PRO A 43 4.74 13.16 -24.52
N HIS A 44 3.54 12.59 -24.52
CA HIS A 44 3.22 11.37 -25.25
C HIS A 44 1.76 11.40 -25.70
N HIS A 45 1.46 10.67 -26.77
CA HIS A 45 0.09 10.50 -27.26
C HIS A 45 -0.21 9.01 -27.52
N PRO A 46 -1.45 8.56 -27.25
CA PRO A 46 -1.85 7.18 -27.49
C PRO A 46 -2.02 6.91 -28.99
N CYS A 47 -1.47 5.79 -29.47
CA CYS A 47 -1.63 5.30 -30.84
C CYS A 47 -2.26 3.90 -30.81
N ALA A 48 -3.25 3.65 -31.68
CA ALA A 48 -3.95 2.37 -31.71
C ALA A 48 -3.10 1.27 -32.37
N PHE A 49 -3.02 0.11 -31.73
CA PHE A 49 -2.34 -1.08 -32.22
C PHE A 49 -3.13 -2.34 -31.89
N VAL A 50 -2.88 -3.41 -32.64
CA VAL A 50 -3.22 -4.77 -32.23
C VAL A 50 -1.94 -5.42 -31.72
N VAL A 51 -1.91 -5.76 -30.44
CA VAL A 51 -0.82 -6.50 -29.82
C VAL A 51 -1.10 -7.99 -30.02
N THR A 52 -0.18 -8.67 -30.70
CA THR A 52 -0.35 -10.06 -31.13
C THR A 52 0.03 -11.01 -30.00
N ASP A 53 -0.92 -11.82 -29.52
CA ASP A 53 -0.63 -12.91 -28.60
C ASP A 53 0.19 -14.02 -29.26
N ILE A 54 1.33 -14.34 -28.66
CA ILE A 54 2.26 -15.36 -29.14
C ILE A 54 2.31 -16.61 -28.27
N THR A 55 1.40 -16.77 -27.29
CA THR A 55 1.34 -17.95 -26.40
C THR A 55 1.30 -19.27 -27.18
N GLY A 56 2.29 -20.15 -27.01
CA GLY A 56 2.45 -21.40 -27.77
C GLY A 56 3.26 -21.28 -29.07
N ASP A 57 3.74 -20.09 -29.42
CA ASP A 57 4.61 -19.81 -30.58
C ASP A 57 5.93 -19.14 -30.16
N GLU A 58 6.27 -19.16 -28.86
CA GLU A 58 7.38 -18.42 -28.27
C GLU A 58 8.73 -18.70 -28.94
N GLU A 59 8.95 -19.94 -29.35
CA GLU A 59 10.16 -20.44 -30.02
C GLU A 59 10.49 -19.75 -31.35
N LYS A 60 9.51 -19.08 -31.97
CA LYS A 60 9.70 -18.31 -33.22
C LYS A 60 10.40 -16.97 -32.99
N TYR A 61 10.48 -16.52 -31.74
CA TYR A 61 10.97 -15.20 -31.36
C TYR A 61 12.28 -15.33 -30.57
N SER A 62 13.38 -14.83 -31.15
CA SER A 62 14.70 -14.87 -30.52
C SER A 62 15.30 -13.47 -30.36
N LEU A 63 16.23 -13.34 -29.41
CA LEU A 63 16.95 -12.10 -29.15
C LEU A 63 17.66 -11.57 -30.40
N ASP A 64 18.20 -12.45 -31.25
CA ASP A 64 19.00 -12.08 -32.41
C ASP A 64 18.16 -11.67 -33.63
N THR A 65 16.89 -12.09 -33.69
CA THR A 65 16.01 -11.81 -34.83
C THR A 65 14.95 -10.76 -34.52
N HIS A 66 14.33 -10.84 -33.34
CA HIS A 66 13.20 -9.99 -32.95
C HIS A 66 13.58 -8.99 -31.84
N GLY A 67 14.74 -9.16 -31.20
CA GLY A 67 15.18 -8.32 -30.08
C GLY A 67 14.55 -8.71 -28.73
N PHE A 68 13.73 -9.75 -28.69
CA PHE A 68 13.17 -10.30 -27.46
C PHE A 68 13.03 -11.82 -27.58
N GLN A 69 12.98 -12.51 -26.43
CA GLN A 69 12.83 -13.96 -26.37
C GLN A 69 12.12 -14.37 -25.09
N TYR A 70 11.26 -15.38 -25.18
CA TYR A 70 10.65 -15.98 -24.00
C TYR A 70 11.38 -17.27 -23.64
N CYS A 71 11.67 -17.45 -22.36
CA CYS A 71 12.23 -18.68 -21.82
C CYS A 71 11.41 -19.16 -20.63
N ARG A 72 11.46 -20.47 -20.38
CA ARG A 72 10.89 -21.08 -19.18
C ARG A 72 12.02 -21.23 -18.16
N HIS A 73 11.81 -20.72 -16.96
CA HIS A 73 12.71 -20.94 -15.84
C HIS A 73 11.89 -20.83 -14.56
N GLU A 74 12.02 -21.79 -13.66
CA GLU A 74 11.39 -21.72 -12.35
C GLU A 74 12.40 -21.22 -11.32
N SER A 75 12.18 -20.03 -10.77
CA SER A 75 13.08 -19.46 -9.76
C SER A 75 12.90 -20.14 -8.40
N ALA A 76 13.99 -20.35 -7.67
CA ALA A 76 13.95 -20.72 -6.26
C ALA A 76 13.46 -19.54 -5.39
N GLU A 77 13.81 -18.31 -5.78
CA GLU A 77 13.24 -17.11 -5.18
C GLU A 77 11.80 -16.93 -5.68
N LYS A 78 10.83 -17.06 -4.77
CA LYS A 78 9.39 -16.92 -5.10
C LYS A 78 8.82 -15.59 -4.64
N SER A 79 9.36 -15.08 -3.53
CA SER A 79 8.84 -13.91 -2.86
C SER A 79 9.37 -12.63 -3.45
N PHE A 80 10.62 -12.65 -3.96
CA PHE A 80 11.60 -11.60 -4.26
C PHE A 80 11.56 -10.39 -3.30
N THR A 81 11.13 -10.58 -2.07
CA THR A 81 10.94 -9.45 -1.15
C THR A 81 12.26 -8.97 -0.54
N ASP A 82 13.26 -9.84 -0.49
CA ASP A 82 14.55 -9.63 0.15
C ASP A 82 15.66 -9.37 -0.90
N ASP A 83 16.29 -8.20 -0.83
CA ASP A 83 17.37 -7.78 -1.74
C ASP A 83 18.60 -8.70 -1.63
N GLU A 84 18.90 -9.23 -0.45
CA GLU A 84 20.01 -10.17 -0.26
C GLU A 84 19.69 -11.53 -0.91
N ALA A 85 18.47 -12.03 -0.75
CA ALA A 85 18.01 -13.25 -1.40
C ALA A 85 17.97 -13.09 -2.94
N ILE A 86 17.53 -11.94 -3.45
CA ILE A 86 17.59 -11.64 -4.89
C ILE A 86 19.04 -11.69 -5.40
N ARG A 87 19.98 -11.06 -4.67
CA ARG A 87 21.38 -10.99 -5.09
C ARG A 87 22.13 -12.31 -4.93
N SER A 88 21.78 -13.11 -3.93
CA SER A 88 22.47 -14.37 -3.65
C SER A 88 21.87 -15.56 -4.40
N VAL A 89 20.57 -15.55 -4.68
CA VAL A 89 19.88 -16.66 -5.36
C VAL A 89 19.49 -16.28 -6.78
N TYR A 90 18.68 -15.24 -6.93
CA TYR A 90 18.08 -14.92 -8.24
C TYR A 90 19.09 -14.41 -9.26
N TYR A 91 20.14 -13.70 -8.83
CA TYR A 91 21.21 -13.25 -9.71
C TYR A 91 21.97 -14.42 -10.31
N GLU A 92 22.28 -15.46 -9.53
CA GLU A 92 22.94 -16.67 -10.05
C GLU A 92 22.08 -17.37 -11.11
N GLU A 93 20.78 -17.48 -10.86
CA GLU A 93 19.81 -18.02 -11.83
C GLU A 93 19.76 -17.17 -13.11
N CYS A 94 19.73 -15.85 -12.98
CA CYS A 94 19.72 -14.91 -14.09
C CYS A 94 21.00 -15.00 -14.94
N GLU A 95 22.16 -15.09 -14.28
CA GLU A 95 23.43 -15.27 -14.96
C GLU A 95 23.45 -16.55 -15.77
N GLN A 96 23.03 -17.67 -15.16
CA GLN A 96 23.01 -18.95 -15.85
C GLN A 96 22.04 -18.93 -17.03
N LEU A 97 20.84 -18.40 -16.82
CA LEU A 97 19.83 -18.28 -17.87
C LEU A 97 20.34 -17.45 -19.06
N LEU A 98 21.01 -16.31 -18.80
CA LEU A 98 21.59 -15.50 -19.87
C LEU A 98 22.75 -16.21 -20.56
N LYS A 99 23.64 -16.88 -19.82
CA LYS A 99 24.73 -17.69 -20.41
C LYS A 99 24.17 -18.77 -21.35
N ASP A 100 23.13 -19.47 -20.93
CA ASP A 100 22.50 -20.54 -21.72
C ASP A 100 21.86 -20.00 -23.01
N VAL A 101 21.21 -18.83 -22.94
CA VAL A 101 20.53 -18.23 -24.09
C VAL A 101 21.50 -17.53 -25.04
N THR A 102 22.52 -16.84 -24.52
CA THR A 102 23.38 -15.95 -25.32
C THR A 102 24.75 -16.53 -25.64
N GLY A 103 25.20 -17.54 -24.90
CA GLY A 103 26.58 -18.03 -24.96
C GLY A 103 27.61 -17.05 -24.38
N ALA A 104 27.19 -16.04 -23.61
CA ALA A 104 28.09 -15.03 -23.06
C ALA A 104 29.13 -15.66 -22.11
N SER A 105 30.38 -15.19 -22.19
CA SER A 105 31.48 -15.62 -21.32
C SER A 105 31.50 -14.90 -19.96
N ARG A 106 30.86 -13.74 -19.86
CA ARG A 106 30.74 -12.93 -18.64
C ARG A 106 29.35 -12.28 -18.60
N ILE A 107 28.69 -12.37 -17.46
CA ILE A 107 27.46 -11.63 -17.16
C ILE A 107 27.78 -10.67 -16.01
N HIS A 108 27.20 -9.47 -16.05
CA HIS A 108 27.25 -8.49 -14.96
C HIS A 108 25.87 -7.90 -14.76
N ILE A 109 25.32 -8.12 -13.57
CA ILE A 109 24.01 -7.59 -13.20
C ILE A 109 24.23 -6.31 -12.41
N PHE A 110 23.96 -5.16 -13.05
CA PHE A 110 24.21 -3.86 -12.44
C PHE A 110 23.01 -3.26 -11.69
N ASN A 111 21.80 -3.76 -11.93
CA ASN A 111 20.61 -3.37 -11.17
C ASN A 111 19.50 -4.42 -11.26
N HIS A 112 18.53 -4.31 -10.36
CA HIS A 112 17.21 -4.90 -10.51
C HIS A 112 16.16 -3.87 -10.09
N LYS A 113 14.92 -4.07 -10.54
CA LYS A 113 13.78 -3.24 -10.18
C LYS A 113 12.57 -4.13 -9.98
N VAL A 114 11.83 -3.89 -8.91
CA VAL A 114 10.61 -4.62 -8.63
C VAL A 114 9.42 -3.63 -8.64
N ARG A 115 8.24 -4.04 -9.14
CA ARG A 115 7.11 -3.13 -9.50
C ARG A 115 5.72 -3.62 -9.07
N ARG A 116 5.24 -3.29 -7.85
CA ARG A 116 3.89 -3.64 -7.34
C ARG A 116 2.85 -2.53 -7.50
N GLY A 117 3.27 -1.36 -7.96
CA GLY A 117 2.46 -0.17 -7.95
C GLY A 117 1.38 -0.08 -9.05
N PRO A 118 0.47 0.90 -8.95
CA PRO A 118 -0.59 1.11 -9.93
C PRO A 118 -0.06 1.65 -11.27
N THR A 119 -0.82 1.45 -12.35
CA THR A 119 -0.49 1.89 -13.73
C THR A 119 -0.07 3.36 -13.84
N GLN A 120 -0.67 4.24 -13.05
CA GLN A 120 -0.43 5.70 -13.07
C GLN A 120 0.53 6.17 -11.96
N TRP A 121 1.44 5.30 -11.50
CA TRP A 121 2.36 5.61 -10.40
C TRP A 121 3.19 6.88 -10.61
N HIS A 122 3.50 7.27 -11.84
CA HIS A 122 4.20 8.52 -12.14
C HIS A 122 3.45 9.77 -11.64
N HIS A 123 2.12 9.71 -11.53
CA HIS A 123 1.28 10.81 -11.04
C HIS A 123 1.25 10.91 -9.51
N LEU A 124 1.79 9.92 -8.78
CA LEU A 124 1.84 9.93 -7.31
C LEU A 124 2.79 11.00 -6.76
N GLY A 125 3.70 11.53 -7.58
CA GLY A 125 4.63 12.60 -7.19
C GLY A 125 5.54 12.24 -6.01
N LEU A 126 6.14 13.27 -5.39
CA LEU A 126 6.99 13.12 -4.19
C LEU A 126 6.17 12.70 -2.95
N HIS A 127 4.96 13.26 -2.80
CA HIS A 127 4.11 13.03 -1.62
C HIS A 127 3.44 11.65 -1.60
N GLY A 128 3.24 11.00 -2.75
CA GLY A 128 2.72 9.64 -2.87
C GLY A 128 3.80 8.56 -3.00
N ASN A 129 5.06 8.89 -2.70
CA ASN A 129 6.23 8.02 -2.80
C ASN A 129 6.25 7.17 -4.10
N ASN A 130 6.31 7.86 -5.25
CA ASN A 130 6.21 7.20 -6.54
C ASN A 130 7.29 6.13 -6.80
N ILE A 131 8.43 6.18 -6.09
CA ILE A 131 9.48 5.16 -6.17
C ILE A 131 9.04 3.86 -5.51
N ALA A 132 8.53 3.93 -4.28
CA ALA A 132 8.06 2.75 -3.55
C ALA A 132 6.76 2.16 -4.12
N ASN A 133 6.04 2.95 -4.94
CA ASN A 133 4.81 2.53 -5.60
C ASN A 133 5.01 2.41 -7.11
N ARG A 134 6.19 1.98 -7.57
CA ARG A 134 6.48 1.82 -9.00
C ARG A 134 5.56 0.78 -9.63
N GLY A 135 4.74 1.21 -10.57
CA GLY A 135 3.90 0.35 -11.38
C GLY A 135 4.44 0.11 -12.79
N PRO A 136 3.58 -0.36 -13.70
CA PRO A 136 3.89 -0.48 -15.12
C PRO A 136 4.40 0.83 -15.75
N VAL A 137 5.33 0.72 -16.70
CA VAL A 137 5.69 1.86 -17.58
C VAL A 137 4.88 1.71 -18.85
N THR A 138 3.97 2.65 -19.09
CA THR A 138 3.03 2.62 -20.23
C THR A 138 3.52 3.41 -21.44
N ARG A 139 4.73 3.97 -21.37
CA ARG A 139 5.36 4.74 -22.45
C ARG A 139 6.23 3.81 -23.29
N THR A 140 6.14 3.94 -24.61
CA THR A 140 6.99 3.21 -25.55
C THR A 140 8.43 3.73 -25.47
N HIS A 141 9.38 2.83 -25.16
CA HIS A 141 10.79 3.20 -24.99
C HIS A 141 11.75 2.03 -25.26
N VAL A 142 13.04 2.36 -25.28
CA VAL A 142 14.16 1.45 -25.03
C VAL A 142 15.04 2.09 -23.95
N ASP A 143 15.44 1.31 -22.95
CA ASP A 143 16.14 1.85 -21.77
C ASP A 143 17.50 2.48 -22.08
N GLN A 144 18.17 2.05 -23.14
CA GLN A 144 19.50 2.52 -23.52
C GLN A 144 19.53 2.92 -24.99
N SER A 145 20.06 4.12 -25.25
CA SER A 145 20.50 4.48 -26.60
C SER A 145 21.82 3.78 -26.94
N TYR A 146 22.28 3.86 -28.19
CA TYR A 146 23.60 3.31 -28.53
C TYR A 146 24.72 4.01 -27.77
N ALA A 147 24.65 5.34 -27.64
CA ALA A 147 25.59 6.10 -26.81
C ALA A 147 25.38 5.82 -25.32
N GLY A 148 24.12 5.72 -24.88
CA GLY A 148 23.75 5.38 -23.50
C GLY A 148 24.31 4.03 -23.04
N ALA A 149 24.29 3.01 -23.91
CA ALA A 149 24.86 1.71 -23.63
C ALA A 149 26.39 1.76 -23.43
N GLU A 150 27.11 2.51 -24.26
CA GLU A 150 28.54 2.74 -24.07
C GLU A 150 28.83 3.52 -22.78
N LEU A 151 28.07 4.59 -22.51
CA LEU A 151 28.18 5.35 -21.26
C LEU A 151 27.95 4.46 -20.04
N ARG A 152 26.99 3.53 -20.11
CA ARG A 152 26.72 2.57 -19.04
C ARG A 152 27.88 1.60 -18.86
N LEU A 153 28.41 1.03 -19.95
CA LEU A 153 29.57 0.12 -19.87
C LEU A 153 30.78 0.79 -19.24
N ARG A 154 31.08 2.04 -19.65
CA ARG A 154 32.19 2.83 -19.09
C ARG A 154 31.99 3.16 -17.61
N TRP A 155 30.74 3.36 -17.18
CA TRP A 155 30.39 3.62 -15.79
C TRP A 155 30.59 2.39 -14.91
N GLU A 156 30.13 1.21 -15.37
CA GLU A 156 30.25 -0.05 -14.63
C GLU A 156 31.68 -0.59 -14.61
N PHE A 157 32.45 -0.36 -15.68
CA PHE A 157 33.80 -0.90 -15.87
C PHE A 157 34.82 0.17 -16.28
N PRO A 158 35.08 1.18 -15.43
CA PRO A 158 35.93 2.31 -15.81
C PRO A 158 37.36 1.89 -16.23
N GLU A 159 37.89 0.84 -15.62
CA GLU A 159 39.25 0.34 -15.88
C GLU A 159 39.33 -0.57 -17.12
N GLU A 160 38.28 -1.37 -17.38
CA GLU A 160 38.26 -2.39 -18.46
C GLU A 160 37.54 -1.89 -19.73
N ALA A 161 36.88 -0.73 -19.70
CA ALA A 161 35.97 -0.31 -20.76
C ALA A 161 36.60 -0.28 -22.16
N ALA A 162 37.85 0.17 -22.27
CA ALA A 162 38.54 0.24 -23.56
C ALA A 162 38.75 -1.13 -24.22
N GLU A 163 38.91 -2.18 -23.43
CA GLU A 163 39.01 -3.56 -23.91
C GLU A 163 37.63 -4.13 -24.20
N LEU A 164 36.68 -3.97 -23.28
CA LEU A 164 35.32 -4.52 -23.42
C LEU A 164 34.59 -3.95 -24.65
N LEU A 165 34.81 -2.68 -24.99
CA LEU A 165 34.23 -2.06 -26.19
C LEU A 165 34.75 -2.62 -27.52
N GLN A 166 35.85 -3.38 -27.51
CA GLN A 166 36.36 -4.09 -28.68
C GLN A 166 35.70 -5.46 -28.89
N ARG A 167 34.91 -5.92 -27.91
CA ARG A 167 34.22 -7.21 -27.94
C ARG A 167 32.73 -7.01 -28.21
N ARG A 168 32.03 -8.09 -28.58
CA ARG A 168 30.57 -8.06 -28.61
C ARG A 168 30.05 -7.94 -27.18
N TYR A 169 29.22 -6.94 -26.92
CA TYR A 169 28.54 -6.78 -25.64
C TYR A 169 27.08 -6.41 -25.84
N GLN A 170 26.26 -6.77 -24.85
CA GLN A 170 24.81 -6.64 -24.90
C GLN A 170 24.30 -6.10 -23.57
N ILE A 171 23.17 -5.40 -23.61
CA ILE A 171 22.38 -5.06 -22.43
C ILE A 171 21.01 -5.71 -22.62
N ILE A 172 20.65 -6.62 -21.74
CA ILE A 172 19.41 -7.40 -21.82
C ILE A 172 18.67 -7.26 -20.49
N ASN A 173 17.41 -6.86 -20.54
CA ASN A 173 16.52 -6.91 -19.39
C ASN A 173 15.97 -8.33 -19.26
N ILE A 174 16.00 -8.87 -18.04
CA ILE A 174 15.26 -10.08 -17.67
C ILE A 174 13.99 -9.63 -16.97
N TRP A 175 12.84 -9.94 -17.57
CA TRP A 175 11.53 -9.62 -17.03
C TRP A 175 10.80 -10.89 -16.61
N ARG A 176 10.44 -10.97 -15.33
CA ARG A 176 9.75 -12.11 -14.74
C ARG A 176 8.49 -11.64 -13.98
N PRO A 177 7.31 -12.22 -14.27
CA PRO A 177 6.13 -12.09 -13.43
C PRO A 177 6.34 -12.74 -12.06
N ILE A 178 5.74 -12.16 -11.02
CA ILE A 178 5.78 -12.74 -9.67
C ILE A 178 4.47 -13.46 -9.38
N GLU A 179 3.40 -12.95 -9.99
CA GLU A 179 2.13 -13.65 -10.12
C GLU A 179 1.74 -13.76 -11.60
N THR A 180 0.71 -14.54 -11.89
CA THR A 180 0.20 -14.66 -13.26
C THR A 180 -0.35 -13.32 -13.74
N ILE A 181 0.09 -12.87 -14.91
CA ILE A 181 -0.26 -11.56 -15.46
C ILE A 181 -1.64 -11.59 -16.08
N LEU A 182 -2.55 -10.79 -15.54
CA LEU A 182 -3.87 -10.53 -16.12
C LEU A 182 -4.02 -9.07 -16.56
N LYS A 183 -3.57 -8.13 -15.72
CA LYS A 183 -3.64 -6.69 -15.98
C LYS A 183 -2.31 -6.12 -16.44
N ASP A 184 -2.38 -5.10 -17.29
CA ASP A 184 -1.23 -4.34 -17.80
C ASP A 184 -0.08 -5.19 -18.36
N PRO A 185 -0.29 -6.20 -19.23
CA PRO A 185 0.80 -7.00 -19.81
C PRO A 185 1.88 -6.15 -20.49
N ILE A 186 3.07 -6.73 -20.66
CA ILE A 186 4.18 -6.10 -21.40
C ILE A 186 4.10 -6.48 -22.88
N ALA A 187 4.00 -5.47 -23.73
CA ALA A 187 4.19 -5.60 -25.17
C ALA A 187 5.66 -5.37 -25.53
N VAL A 188 6.14 -6.12 -26.51
CA VAL A 188 7.46 -6.00 -27.13
C VAL A 188 7.32 -5.88 -28.63
N ALA A 189 8.05 -4.96 -29.26
CA ALA A 189 8.01 -4.77 -30.70
C ALA A 189 9.07 -5.64 -31.39
N ASP A 190 8.71 -6.19 -32.55
CA ASP A 190 9.65 -6.84 -33.46
C ASP A 190 10.67 -5.82 -33.97
N ALA A 191 11.94 -6.04 -33.64
CA ALA A 191 13.05 -5.16 -34.02
C ALA A 191 13.11 -4.87 -35.53
N SER A 192 12.73 -5.82 -36.38
CA SER A 192 12.73 -5.63 -37.84
C SER A 192 11.65 -4.66 -38.34
N SER A 193 10.66 -4.35 -37.50
CA SER A 193 9.61 -3.36 -37.78
C SER A 193 9.96 -1.94 -37.33
N VAL A 194 11.05 -1.77 -36.57
CA VAL A 194 11.42 -0.51 -35.89
C VAL A 194 12.75 0.01 -36.45
N PRO A 195 12.71 0.87 -37.50
CA PRO A 195 13.93 1.46 -38.04
C PRO A 195 14.54 2.50 -37.10
N ASP A 196 15.86 2.69 -37.21
CA ASP A 196 16.61 3.66 -36.40
C ASP A 196 16.10 5.10 -36.57
N SER A 197 15.44 5.43 -37.68
CA SER A 197 14.86 6.77 -37.92
C SER A 197 13.67 7.11 -37.01
N ASP A 198 13.06 6.11 -36.36
CA ASP A 198 12.00 6.32 -35.38
C ASP A 198 12.54 6.56 -33.97
N LEU A 199 13.83 6.34 -33.74
CA LEU A 199 14.46 6.45 -32.43
C LEU A 199 15.03 7.85 -32.22
N VAL A 200 14.66 8.48 -31.11
CA VAL A 200 15.12 9.81 -30.74
C VAL A 200 15.82 9.74 -29.38
N ALA A 201 17.07 10.16 -29.38
CA ALA A 201 17.95 10.13 -28.21
C ALA A 201 17.44 11.09 -27.13
N ALA A 202 17.27 10.59 -25.91
CA ALA A 202 16.70 11.35 -24.81
C ALA A 202 17.46 11.12 -23.50
N ASP A 203 17.92 12.21 -22.90
CA ASP A 203 18.78 12.19 -21.70
C ASP A 203 18.06 11.58 -20.49
N MET A 204 18.78 10.75 -19.73
CA MET A 204 18.34 10.14 -18.48
C MET A 204 19.39 10.38 -17.40
N ILE A 205 18.98 10.99 -16.28
CA ILE A 205 19.89 11.35 -15.19
C ILE A 205 19.53 10.52 -13.96
N GLU A 206 20.44 9.68 -13.48
CA GLU A 206 20.29 8.80 -12.32
C GLU A 206 21.41 9.06 -11.31
N GLY A 207 21.12 9.89 -10.29
CA GLY A 207 22.17 10.39 -9.39
C GLY A 207 23.26 11.13 -10.17
N ASP A 208 24.51 10.65 -10.06
CA ASP A 208 25.67 11.21 -10.78
C ASP A 208 25.83 10.61 -12.20
N PHE A 209 25.08 9.56 -12.54
CA PHE A 209 25.13 8.95 -13.86
C PHE A 209 24.25 9.72 -14.84
N LYS A 210 24.86 10.18 -15.94
CA LYS A 210 24.16 10.75 -17.09
C LYS A 210 24.14 9.74 -18.23
N GLY A 211 23.01 9.05 -18.38
CA GLY A 211 22.75 8.11 -19.47
C GLY A 211 21.89 8.71 -20.57
N GLU A 212 21.60 7.88 -21.58
CA GLU A 212 20.73 8.24 -22.70
C GLU A 212 19.84 7.05 -23.06
N SER A 213 18.56 7.32 -23.31
CA SER A 213 17.51 6.35 -23.63
C SER A 213 16.95 6.62 -25.02
N TRP A 214 16.21 5.67 -25.61
CA TRP A 214 15.40 5.96 -26.80
C TRP A 214 13.97 6.28 -26.41
N VAL A 215 13.48 7.44 -26.84
CA VAL A 215 12.05 7.65 -27.08
C VAL A 215 11.75 7.40 -28.55
N VAL A 216 10.48 7.15 -28.87
CA VAL A 216 10.11 6.59 -30.18
C VAL A 216 9.02 7.41 -30.83
N ARG A 217 9.23 7.76 -32.11
CA ARG A 217 8.19 8.32 -32.98
C ARG A 217 7.21 7.25 -33.39
N HIS A 218 5.93 7.62 -33.50
CA HIS A 218 4.92 6.70 -33.96
C HIS A 218 5.14 6.31 -35.44
N ARG A 219 4.97 5.01 -35.71
CA ARG A 219 4.83 4.45 -37.07
C ARG A 219 3.83 3.30 -37.00
N ALA A 220 2.89 3.27 -37.96
CA ALA A 220 1.85 2.24 -38.01
C ALA A 220 2.39 0.82 -38.27
N ASP A 221 3.57 0.72 -38.90
CA ASP A 221 4.19 -0.57 -39.25
C ASP A 221 4.85 -1.29 -38.07
N HIS A 222 4.94 -0.65 -36.89
CA HIS A 222 5.47 -1.29 -35.70
C HIS A 222 4.62 -2.52 -35.34
N ARG A 223 5.26 -3.70 -35.29
CA ARG A 223 4.58 -4.96 -34.96
C ARG A 223 4.83 -5.31 -33.50
N TRP A 224 3.74 -5.32 -32.73
CA TRP A 224 3.76 -5.56 -31.29
C TRP A 224 3.30 -6.97 -30.94
N HIS A 225 4.01 -7.60 -30.01
CA HIS A 225 3.78 -8.95 -29.53
C HIS A 225 3.69 -8.98 -28.01
N PHE A 226 2.98 -9.95 -27.46
CA PHE A 226 3.00 -10.27 -26.03
C PHE A 226 2.64 -11.73 -25.81
N LYS A 227 2.95 -12.24 -24.62
CA LYS A 227 2.50 -13.56 -24.18
C LYS A 227 1.33 -13.40 -23.21
N TYR A 228 0.18 -13.94 -23.57
CA TYR A 228 -1.00 -13.93 -22.72
C TYR A 228 -0.82 -14.82 -21.47
N ARG A 229 -1.25 -14.32 -20.31
CA ARG A 229 -1.19 -15.01 -19.00
C ARG A 229 0.18 -15.58 -18.65
N MET A 230 1.23 -14.77 -18.81
CA MET A 230 2.55 -15.14 -18.33
C MET A 230 2.50 -15.51 -16.85
N THR A 231 2.98 -16.70 -16.54
CA THR A 231 3.13 -17.23 -15.19
C THR A 231 4.50 -16.86 -14.63
N PRO A 232 4.76 -17.07 -13.33
CA PRO A 232 6.09 -16.86 -12.75
C PRO A 232 7.19 -17.74 -13.36
N ALA A 233 6.83 -18.81 -14.08
CA ALA A 233 7.78 -19.66 -14.80
C ALA A 233 8.16 -19.09 -16.18
N ASP A 234 7.42 -18.10 -16.70
CA ASP A 234 7.67 -17.49 -17.99
C ASP A 234 8.55 -16.25 -17.81
N VAL A 235 9.72 -16.27 -18.44
CA VAL A 235 10.68 -15.17 -18.42
C VAL A 235 10.74 -14.54 -19.80
N LEU A 236 10.69 -13.21 -19.85
CA LEU A 236 10.86 -12.43 -21.06
C LEU A 236 12.22 -11.74 -21.02
N LEU A 237 13.07 -12.05 -21.99
CA LEU A 237 14.31 -11.34 -22.24
C LEU A 237 14.06 -10.24 -23.26
N ILE A 238 14.43 -9.00 -22.93
CA ILE A 238 14.28 -7.84 -23.81
C ILE A 238 15.65 -7.23 -24.06
N LYS A 239 16.09 -7.24 -25.32
CA LYS A 239 17.34 -6.63 -25.71
C LYS A 239 17.20 -5.11 -25.67
N CYS A 240 18.00 -4.45 -24.84
CA CYS A 240 18.10 -3.00 -24.79
C CYS A 240 19.23 -2.49 -25.72
N PHE A 241 20.28 -3.30 -25.87
CA PHE A 241 21.42 -2.98 -26.74
C PHE A 241 22.17 -4.25 -27.19
N ASP A 242 22.73 -4.21 -28.40
CA ASP A 242 23.74 -5.13 -28.93
C ASP A 242 24.72 -4.36 -29.81
N SER A 243 26.01 -4.61 -29.59
CA SER A 243 27.07 -4.00 -30.39
C SER A 243 27.20 -4.65 -31.78
N ASP A 244 26.67 -5.85 -31.97
CA ASP A 244 26.60 -6.48 -33.29
C ASP A 244 25.47 -5.86 -34.13
N ALA A 245 25.86 -5.08 -35.14
CA ALA A 245 24.93 -4.38 -36.00
C ALA A 245 24.24 -5.28 -37.05
N THR A 246 24.64 -6.54 -37.17
CA THR A 246 24.04 -7.49 -38.12
C THR A 246 22.78 -8.17 -37.59
N LEU A 247 22.51 -8.03 -36.29
CA LEU A 247 21.41 -8.68 -35.57
C LEU A 247 20.40 -7.65 -35.08
N ALA A 248 19.27 -8.12 -34.55
CA ALA A 248 18.37 -7.26 -33.80
C ALA A 248 19.13 -6.63 -32.62
N ARG A 249 19.20 -5.30 -32.59
CA ARG A 249 20.01 -4.56 -31.61
C ARG A 249 19.26 -4.13 -30.37
N ARG A 250 17.94 -4.05 -30.45
CA ARG A 250 17.04 -3.58 -29.40
C ARG A 250 15.60 -3.96 -29.70
N ALA A 251 14.76 -3.99 -28.69
CA ALA A 251 13.30 -4.11 -28.82
C ALA A 251 12.60 -3.00 -28.05
N LEU A 252 11.62 -2.36 -28.69
CA LEU A 252 10.72 -1.46 -27.98
C LEU A 252 9.88 -2.27 -27.00
N HIS A 253 9.57 -1.67 -25.86
CA HIS A 253 8.67 -2.28 -24.91
C HIS A 253 7.79 -1.24 -24.21
N SER A 254 6.59 -1.68 -23.83
CA SER A 254 5.63 -0.87 -23.10
C SER A 254 4.62 -1.76 -22.38
N ALA A 255 4.15 -1.36 -21.21
CA ALA A 255 2.94 -1.93 -20.66
C ALA A 255 1.72 -1.38 -21.43
N PHE A 256 0.70 -2.21 -21.62
CA PHE A 256 -0.54 -1.80 -22.29
C PHE A 256 -1.76 -2.32 -21.53
N GLU A 257 -2.87 -1.61 -21.66
CA GLU A 257 -4.13 -2.02 -21.04
C GLU A 257 -4.84 -3.05 -21.93
N ASP A 258 -5.21 -4.18 -21.34
CA ASP A 258 -6.20 -5.08 -21.91
C ASP A 258 -7.57 -4.77 -21.30
N SER A 259 -8.47 -4.23 -22.11
CA SER A 259 -9.81 -3.82 -21.66
C SER A 259 -10.60 -4.95 -21.01
N ALA A 260 -10.35 -6.22 -21.38
CA ALA A 260 -11.01 -7.38 -20.79
C ALA A 260 -10.59 -7.62 -19.33
N TYR A 261 -9.39 -7.17 -18.93
CA TYR A 261 -8.81 -7.39 -17.61
C TYR A 261 -8.50 -6.09 -16.86
N ARG A 262 -9.03 -4.95 -17.31
CA ARG A 262 -8.82 -3.64 -16.65
C ARG A 262 -9.24 -3.59 -15.18
N HIS A 263 -10.19 -4.45 -14.80
CA HIS A 263 -10.73 -4.55 -13.45
C HIS A 263 -9.97 -5.54 -12.54
N GLU A 264 -9.07 -6.34 -13.11
CA GLU A 264 -8.24 -7.28 -12.35
C GLU A 264 -7.23 -6.55 -11.46
N ALA A 265 -6.65 -7.29 -10.51
CA ALA A 265 -5.59 -6.77 -9.66
C ALA A 265 -4.41 -6.22 -10.49
N CYS A 266 -3.78 -5.14 -10.03
CA CYS A 266 -2.55 -4.64 -10.63
C CYS A 266 -1.52 -5.77 -10.73
N ARG A 267 -0.82 -5.88 -11.87
CA ARG A 267 0.25 -6.88 -12.01
C ARG A 267 1.28 -6.72 -10.89
N GLN A 268 1.66 -7.83 -10.27
CA GLN A 268 2.69 -7.85 -9.25
C GLN A 268 4.05 -8.23 -9.84
N SER A 269 5.04 -7.38 -9.63
CA SER A 269 6.43 -7.75 -9.34
C SER A 269 6.88 -6.94 -8.10
N ILE A 270 7.72 -7.33 -7.12
CA ILE A 270 7.66 -6.76 -5.73
C ILE A 270 7.72 -5.23 -5.48
N GLU A 271 7.12 -4.68 -4.42
CA GLU A 271 7.72 -4.37 -3.11
C GLU A 271 6.77 -4.63 -1.93
N THR A 272 7.37 -5.08 -0.85
CA THR A 272 6.94 -5.12 0.55
C THR A 272 7.62 -3.95 1.28
N VAL A 273 7.26 -3.64 2.52
CA VAL A 273 8.06 -2.75 3.37
C VAL A 273 8.98 -3.57 4.26
N GLU A 274 10.24 -3.17 4.38
CA GLU A 274 11.14 -3.73 5.38
C GLU A 274 10.70 -3.24 6.76
N TRP A 275 10.33 -4.17 7.64
CA TRP A 275 9.95 -3.94 9.02
C TRP A 275 10.55 -5.04 9.91
N GLN A 276 11.43 -4.64 10.84
CA GLN A 276 12.16 -5.54 11.75
C GLN A 276 12.96 -6.65 11.04
N GLY A 277 13.64 -6.32 9.94
CA GLY A 277 14.43 -7.29 9.15
C GLY A 277 13.56 -8.29 8.38
N ARG A 278 12.26 -8.02 8.25
CA ARG A 278 11.31 -8.81 7.45
C ARG A 278 10.60 -7.93 6.47
N GLN A 279 10.07 -8.56 5.44
CA GLN A 279 9.33 -7.89 4.39
C GLN A 279 7.85 -8.13 4.60
N VAL A 280 7.12 -7.06 4.88
CA VAL A 280 5.69 -7.10 5.21
C VAL A 280 4.88 -6.47 4.07
N PRO A 281 3.76 -7.07 3.63
CA PRO A 281 2.96 -6.49 2.56
C PRO A 281 2.38 -5.13 2.96
N VAL A 282 2.21 -4.24 1.98
CA VAL A 282 1.36 -3.05 2.11
C VAL A 282 0.09 -3.32 1.31
N TRP A 283 -1.05 -3.34 1.98
CA TRP A 283 -2.30 -3.72 1.32
C TRP A 283 -2.88 -2.55 0.52
N PRO A 284 -3.14 -2.71 -0.80
CA PRO A 284 -3.81 -1.69 -1.58
C PRO A 284 -5.29 -1.63 -1.17
N MET A 285 -5.87 -0.44 -1.30
CA MET A 285 -7.25 -0.19 -0.90
C MET A 285 -7.96 0.67 -1.92
N ARG A 286 -9.27 0.45 -2.05
CA ARG A 286 -10.14 1.35 -2.81
C ARG A 286 -10.16 2.72 -2.14
N THR A 287 -10.11 3.78 -2.94
CA THR A 287 -10.27 5.16 -2.47
C THR A 287 -11.66 5.63 -2.88
N ILE A 288 -12.46 6.08 -1.93
CA ILE A 288 -13.84 6.55 -2.09
C ILE A 288 -13.85 8.07 -2.02
N ASP A 289 -14.38 8.75 -3.02
CA ASP A 289 -14.54 10.20 -3.06
C ASP A 289 -15.73 10.63 -2.20
N PHE A 290 -15.49 11.45 -1.17
CA PHE A 290 -16.54 11.87 -0.26
C PHE A 290 -17.61 12.76 -0.92
N GLY A 291 -17.25 13.64 -1.85
CA GLY A 291 -18.20 14.53 -2.53
C GLY A 291 -19.16 13.76 -3.45
N LEU A 292 -18.63 12.77 -4.19
CA LEU A 292 -19.43 11.85 -4.99
C LEU A 292 -20.32 10.96 -4.10
N LEU A 293 -19.80 10.51 -2.96
CA LEU A 293 -20.58 9.72 -2.01
C LEU A 293 -21.72 10.53 -1.36
N LEU A 294 -21.44 11.78 -1.02
CA LEU A 294 -22.40 12.73 -0.46
C LEU A 294 -23.56 13.00 -1.43
N SER A 295 -23.26 13.08 -2.72
CA SER A 295 -24.27 13.24 -3.78
C SER A 295 -24.97 11.93 -4.18
N GLN A 296 -24.66 10.80 -3.51
CA GLN A 296 -25.18 9.47 -3.83
C GLN A 296 -24.91 9.07 -5.29
N ASP A 297 -23.74 9.43 -5.83
CA ASP A 297 -23.35 9.00 -7.17
C ASP A 297 -23.41 7.46 -7.29
N PRO A 298 -24.12 6.91 -8.29
CA PRO A 298 -24.33 5.46 -8.38
C PRO A 298 -23.04 4.65 -8.49
N ALA A 299 -22.01 5.17 -9.17
CA ALA A 299 -20.74 4.47 -9.32
C ALA A 299 -19.95 4.47 -8.01
N GLU A 300 -19.95 5.60 -7.29
CA GLU A 300 -19.26 5.70 -6.01
C GLU A 300 -19.98 4.92 -4.89
N VAL A 301 -21.32 4.87 -4.92
CA VAL A 301 -22.15 4.00 -4.06
C VAL A 301 -21.83 2.51 -4.30
N ASP A 302 -21.79 2.06 -5.55
CA ASP A 302 -21.41 0.68 -5.90
C ASP A 302 -19.99 0.35 -5.40
N LYS A 303 -19.05 1.28 -5.60
CA LYS A 303 -17.65 1.14 -5.20
C LYS A 303 -17.46 1.01 -3.69
N VAL A 304 -18.12 1.85 -2.88
CA VAL A 304 -18.04 1.73 -1.41
C VAL A 304 -18.73 0.46 -0.91
N THR A 305 -19.83 0.06 -1.57
CA THR A 305 -20.56 -1.16 -1.22
C THR A 305 -19.70 -2.38 -1.49
N LYS A 306 -19.04 -2.46 -2.65
CA LYS A 306 -18.06 -3.51 -2.96
C LYS A 306 -16.88 -3.52 -2.00
N ALA A 307 -16.34 -2.35 -1.65
CA ALA A 307 -15.27 -2.27 -0.65
C ALA A 307 -15.70 -2.89 0.70
N CYS A 308 -16.94 -2.66 1.14
CA CYS A 308 -17.45 -3.24 2.38
C CYS A 308 -17.79 -4.74 2.27
N LEU A 309 -18.25 -5.21 1.10
CA LEU A 309 -18.59 -6.62 0.85
C LEU A 309 -17.34 -7.50 0.70
N GLU A 310 -16.32 -6.98 0.02
CA GLU A 310 -15.15 -7.76 -0.38
C GLU A 310 -13.98 -7.57 0.59
N ASP A 311 -13.69 -6.35 1.02
CA ASP A 311 -12.48 -6.02 1.79
C ASP A 311 -12.80 -5.71 3.26
N GLY A 312 -13.89 -4.98 3.52
CA GLY A 312 -14.25 -4.46 4.84
C GLY A 312 -13.58 -3.14 5.23
N TYR A 313 -12.80 -2.53 4.32
CA TYR A 313 -12.07 -1.29 4.56
C TYR A 313 -11.79 -0.52 3.26
N PHE A 314 -11.56 0.79 3.36
CA PHE A 314 -11.22 1.67 2.24
C PHE A 314 -10.59 2.98 2.72
N HIS A 315 -9.98 3.72 1.79
CA HIS A 315 -9.67 5.14 2.00
C HIS A 315 -10.87 6.00 1.65
N LEU A 316 -11.18 7.00 2.46
CA LEU A 316 -12.12 8.06 2.11
C LEU A 316 -11.33 9.33 1.78
N ASP A 317 -11.41 9.79 0.53
CA ASP A 317 -10.81 11.02 0.05
C ASP A 317 -11.65 12.23 0.49
N LEU A 318 -11.01 13.14 1.21
CA LEU A 318 -11.59 14.35 1.79
C LEU A 318 -10.96 15.63 1.22
N ASP A 319 -10.11 15.55 0.19
CA ASP A 319 -9.45 16.72 -0.41
C ASP A 319 -10.43 17.62 -1.20
N GLY A 320 -11.58 17.06 -1.58
CA GLY A 320 -12.68 17.79 -2.20
C GLY A 320 -13.28 18.89 -1.31
N ILE A 321 -14.07 19.77 -1.93
CA ILE A 321 -14.67 20.93 -1.23
C ILE A 321 -15.55 20.51 -0.05
N ASP A 322 -16.25 19.37 -0.18
CA ASP A 322 -17.15 18.83 0.85
C ASP A 322 -16.39 18.17 2.02
N GLY A 323 -15.17 17.67 1.77
CA GLY A 323 -14.34 16.99 2.77
C GLY A 323 -13.39 17.91 3.52
N ARG A 324 -13.02 19.06 2.93
CA ARG A 324 -12.00 19.97 3.48
C ARG A 324 -12.22 20.36 4.94
N ARG A 325 -13.47 20.64 5.33
CA ARG A 325 -13.79 21.01 6.72
C ARG A 325 -13.38 19.92 7.71
N MET A 326 -13.55 18.65 7.36
CA MET A 326 -13.12 17.55 8.22
C MET A 326 -11.60 17.52 8.39
N LEU A 327 -10.85 17.81 7.33
CA LEU A 327 -9.39 17.92 7.41
C LEU A 327 -8.97 19.10 8.29
N GLU A 328 -9.66 20.23 8.24
CA GLU A 328 -9.42 21.37 9.14
C GLU A 328 -9.73 21.02 10.60
N ASP A 329 -10.88 20.39 10.87
CA ASP A 329 -11.27 19.93 12.20
C ASP A 329 -10.25 18.91 12.76
N ARG A 330 -9.74 18.00 11.90
CA ARG A 330 -8.68 17.04 12.24
C ARG A 330 -7.40 17.74 12.70
N GLU A 331 -6.95 18.78 11.99
CA GLU A 331 -5.75 19.54 12.38
C GLU A 331 -5.92 20.23 13.74
N GLU A 332 -7.09 20.81 14.01
CA GLU A 332 -7.37 21.42 15.31
C GLU A 332 -7.40 20.39 16.45
N VAL A 333 -7.93 19.19 16.18
CA VAL A 333 -7.87 18.06 17.13
C VAL A 333 -6.44 17.61 17.36
N LEU A 334 -5.58 17.52 16.33
CA LEU A 334 -4.16 17.17 16.52
C LEU A 334 -3.42 18.18 17.41
N LYS A 335 -3.68 19.48 17.23
CA LYS A 335 -3.13 20.53 18.10
C LYS A 335 -3.63 20.39 19.53
N LEU A 336 -4.91 20.07 19.72
CA LEU A 336 -5.51 19.80 21.03
C LEU A 336 -4.87 18.56 21.68
N MET A 337 -4.67 17.48 20.91
CA MET A 337 -4.04 16.25 21.37
C MET A 337 -2.63 16.49 21.89
N SER A 338 -1.79 17.23 21.15
CA SER A 338 -0.43 17.57 21.59
C SER A 338 -0.45 18.27 22.95
N ARG A 339 -1.29 19.30 23.14
CA ARG A 339 -1.43 19.98 24.44
C ARG A 339 -1.94 19.05 25.54
N PHE A 340 -2.93 18.22 25.24
CA PHE A 340 -3.52 17.31 26.21
C PHE A 340 -2.53 16.26 26.69
N PHE A 341 -1.83 15.57 25.77
CA PHE A 341 -0.94 14.47 26.13
C PHE A 341 0.37 14.93 26.80
N GLU A 342 0.79 16.17 26.56
CA GLU A 342 1.90 16.82 27.29
C GLU A 342 1.54 17.20 28.74
N ALA A 343 0.26 17.26 29.09
CA ALA A 343 -0.17 17.62 30.43
C ALA A 343 0.24 16.57 31.48
N PRO A 344 0.42 16.96 32.76
CA PRO A 344 0.72 16.02 33.85
C PRO A 344 -0.30 14.89 33.95
N LEU A 345 0.17 13.69 34.30
CA LEU A 345 -0.68 12.49 34.39
C LEU A 345 -1.88 12.70 35.31
N GLU A 346 -1.69 13.41 36.43
CA GLU A 346 -2.74 13.72 37.40
C GLU A 346 -3.87 14.55 36.77
N ALA A 347 -3.52 15.49 35.89
CA ALA A 347 -4.49 16.32 35.18
C ALA A 347 -5.19 15.54 34.06
N LYS A 348 -4.47 14.70 33.32
CA LYS A 348 -5.06 13.81 32.29
C LYS A 348 -6.02 12.79 32.92
N ASN A 349 -5.68 12.30 34.10
CA ASN A 349 -6.41 11.25 34.81
C ASN A 349 -7.47 11.80 35.79
N GLU A 350 -7.90 13.06 35.67
CA GLU A 350 -8.88 13.71 36.57
C GLU A 350 -10.13 12.83 36.82
N TYR A 351 -10.66 12.21 35.77
CA TYR A 351 -11.80 11.29 35.86
C TYR A 351 -11.41 9.82 35.68
N GLY A 352 -10.17 9.53 35.27
CA GLY A 352 -9.76 8.22 34.78
C GLY A 352 -10.67 7.70 33.65
N LEU A 353 -10.77 6.38 33.55
CA LEU A 353 -11.72 5.70 32.68
C LEU A 353 -13.08 5.63 33.39
N ILE A 354 -14.05 6.38 32.90
CA ILE A 354 -15.40 6.47 33.49
C ILE A 354 -16.27 5.31 33.01
N ASP A 355 -16.20 5.06 31.70
CA ASP A 355 -16.88 3.97 31.02
C ASP A 355 -16.00 3.53 29.85
N SER A 356 -16.24 2.34 29.36
CA SER A 356 -15.68 1.75 28.15
C SER A 356 -15.54 2.67 26.92
N HIS A 357 -16.37 3.71 26.80
CA HIS A 357 -16.41 4.67 25.71
C HIS A 357 -16.16 6.12 26.17
N LEU A 358 -15.72 6.35 27.41
CA LEU A 358 -15.60 7.68 28.00
C LEU A 358 -14.48 7.76 29.05
N GLY A 359 -13.60 8.75 28.90
CA GLY A 359 -12.54 9.04 29.85
C GLY A 359 -11.15 8.70 29.34
N TYR A 360 -10.17 8.79 30.22
CA TYR A 360 -8.74 8.65 29.92
C TYR A 360 -8.19 7.30 30.37
N GLU A 361 -7.38 6.68 29.52
CA GLU A 361 -6.65 5.43 29.79
C GLU A 361 -5.15 5.69 29.65
N PRO A 362 -4.35 5.53 30.74
CA PRO A 362 -2.89 5.59 30.62
C PRO A 362 -2.32 4.33 29.97
N VAL A 363 -1.05 4.43 29.57
CA VAL A 363 -0.28 3.39 28.87
C VAL A 363 -0.25 2.07 29.65
N GLY A 364 -0.51 0.96 28.93
CA GLY A 364 -0.28 -0.39 29.42
C GLY A 364 -1.43 -0.98 30.23
N ASN A 365 -2.64 -0.49 30.02
CA ASN A 365 -3.86 -1.03 30.63
C ASN A 365 -4.48 -2.20 29.85
N ARG A 366 -4.15 -2.36 28.58
CA ARG A 366 -4.63 -3.39 27.64
C ARG A 366 -3.50 -4.33 27.22
N THR A 367 -3.87 -5.42 26.55
CA THR A 367 -2.91 -6.35 25.95
C THR A 367 -2.23 -5.70 24.73
N GLY A 368 -0.93 -5.92 24.58
CA GLY A 368 -0.09 -5.36 23.51
C GLY A 368 -0.19 -6.08 22.17
N ALA A 369 0.54 -5.57 21.18
CA ALA A 369 0.49 -6.06 19.80
C ALA A 369 1.04 -7.49 19.57
N PHE A 370 1.83 -8.01 20.51
CA PHE A 370 2.56 -9.29 20.40
C PHE A 370 2.01 -10.39 21.32
N GLY A 371 0.77 -10.26 21.80
CA GLY A 371 0.08 -11.32 22.53
C GLY A 371 0.36 -11.37 24.03
N ALA A 372 0.10 -12.54 24.63
CA ALA A 372 0.03 -12.73 26.08
C ALA A 372 1.36 -12.38 26.78
N GLY A 373 1.29 -11.50 27.78
CA GLY A 373 2.47 -11.02 28.53
C GLY A 373 2.97 -9.64 28.08
N THR A 374 2.52 -9.13 26.92
CA THR A 374 2.77 -7.75 26.51
C THR A 374 1.60 -6.83 26.84
N LYS A 375 1.90 -5.56 27.06
CA LYS A 375 0.94 -4.49 27.30
C LYS A 375 0.92 -3.52 26.12
N ASP A 376 -0.16 -2.76 25.98
CA ASP A 376 -0.23 -1.72 24.95
C ASP A 376 0.79 -0.59 25.20
N GLY A 377 1.18 0.09 24.12
CA GLY A 377 2.14 1.19 24.14
C GLY A 377 1.51 2.57 23.95
N TYR A 378 0.23 2.75 24.28
CA TYR A 378 -0.48 4.00 23.99
C TYR A 378 -1.31 4.51 25.16
N GLU A 379 -1.41 5.83 25.28
CA GLU A 379 -2.42 6.48 26.10
C GLU A 379 -3.60 6.94 25.22
N MET A 380 -4.78 7.05 25.80
CA MET A 380 -5.98 7.38 25.05
C MET A 380 -6.96 8.23 25.86
N LEU A 381 -7.61 9.17 25.19
CA LEU A 381 -8.77 9.91 25.72
C LEU A 381 -9.98 9.67 24.82
N LYS A 382 -11.09 9.26 25.44
CA LYS A 382 -12.39 9.04 24.80
C LYS A 382 -13.37 10.12 25.19
N VAL A 383 -14.01 10.72 24.18
CA VAL A 383 -15.00 11.78 24.31
C VAL A 383 -16.32 11.30 23.73
N SER A 384 -17.31 11.14 24.60
CA SER A 384 -18.65 10.70 24.21
C SER A 384 -19.35 11.75 23.35
N ARG A 385 -19.92 11.32 22.23
CA ARG A 385 -20.76 12.16 21.36
C ARG A 385 -22.00 12.66 22.10
N ASP A 386 -22.64 11.78 22.85
CA ASP A 386 -23.89 12.08 23.57
C ASP A 386 -23.66 13.13 24.67
N GLU A 387 -22.52 13.12 25.36
CA GLU A 387 -22.25 14.13 26.39
C GLU A 387 -21.91 15.51 25.82
N ILE A 388 -21.20 15.54 24.69
CA ILE A 388 -20.93 16.77 23.93
C ILE A 388 -22.26 17.38 23.49
N GLN A 389 -23.18 16.56 22.94
CA GLN A 389 -24.51 17.02 22.54
C GLN A 389 -25.38 17.52 23.71
N ARG A 390 -25.23 16.94 24.90
CA ARG A 390 -25.92 17.41 26.12
C ARG A 390 -25.31 18.68 26.73
N GLY A 391 -24.16 19.13 26.24
CA GLY A 391 -23.48 20.33 26.73
C GLY A 391 -22.81 20.16 28.09
N SER A 392 -22.62 18.91 28.56
CA SER A 392 -22.00 18.61 29.86
C SER A 392 -20.98 17.47 29.77
N PRO A 393 -19.93 17.58 28.92
CA PRO A 393 -18.95 16.53 28.72
C PRO A 393 -18.04 16.35 29.94
N ARG A 394 -17.81 15.09 30.32
CA ARG A 394 -16.84 14.70 31.35
C ARG A 394 -15.44 14.57 30.74
N VAL A 395 -14.91 15.70 30.29
CA VAL A 395 -13.53 15.81 29.79
C VAL A 395 -12.59 16.37 30.88
N PRO A 396 -11.32 15.93 30.93
CA PRO A 396 -10.36 16.43 31.92
C PRO A 396 -10.05 17.92 31.78
N SER A 397 -9.66 18.56 32.89
CA SER A 397 -9.39 19.99 33.01
C SER A 397 -8.48 20.60 31.96
N PRO A 398 -7.42 19.92 31.43
CA PRO A 398 -6.58 20.49 30.37
C PRO A 398 -7.35 20.91 29.11
N ILE A 399 -8.51 20.30 28.83
CA ILE A 399 -9.31 20.53 27.62
C ILE A 399 -10.76 20.93 27.92
N LYS A 400 -11.07 21.30 29.17
CA LYS A 400 -12.43 21.65 29.61
C LYS A 400 -12.83 23.10 29.30
N ASN A 401 -11.97 23.85 28.62
CA ASN A 401 -12.23 25.24 28.25
C ASN A 401 -13.16 25.34 27.02
N SER A 402 -13.85 26.47 26.85
CA SER A 402 -14.85 26.64 25.79
C SER A 402 -14.28 26.54 24.37
N GLY A 403 -13.00 26.89 24.17
CA GLY A 403 -12.33 26.76 22.87
C GLY A 403 -12.14 25.30 22.47
N ASP A 404 -11.57 24.50 23.36
CA ASP A 404 -11.31 23.08 23.15
C ASP A 404 -12.61 22.26 23.05
N LEU A 405 -13.62 22.60 23.86
CA LEU A 405 -14.95 21.99 23.74
C LEU A 405 -15.58 22.22 22.36
N ARG A 406 -15.39 23.42 21.78
CA ARG A 406 -15.88 23.72 20.42
C ARG A 406 -15.12 22.95 19.34
N ILE A 407 -13.81 22.73 19.52
CA ILE A 407 -13.01 21.87 18.62
C ILE A 407 -13.58 20.45 18.64
N LEU A 408 -13.83 19.89 19.82
CA LEU A 408 -14.42 18.56 19.98
C LEU A 408 -15.82 18.47 19.37
N GLU A 409 -16.67 19.48 19.59
CA GLU A 409 -18.01 19.57 19.01
C GLU A 409 -17.98 19.55 17.48
N HIS A 410 -17.13 20.38 16.87
CA HIS A 410 -16.97 20.43 15.42
C HIS A 410 -16.48 19.10 14.85
N ALA A 411 -15.41 18.54 15.42
CA ALA A 411 -14.85 17.27 14.95
C ALA A 411 -15.84 16.11 15.08
N ILE A 412 -16.55 15.99 16.21
CA ILE A 412 -17.58 14.98 16.41
C ILE A 412 -18.74 15.18 15.43
N GLY A 413 -19.16 16.42 15.18
CA GLY A 413 -20.20 16.76 14.21
C GLY A 413 -19.83 16.35 12.78
N SER A 414 -18.62 16.68 12.35
CA SER A 414 -18.09 16.35 11.02
C SER A 414 -17.95 14.83 10.84
N CYS A 415 -17.34 14.13 11.80
CA CYS A 415 -17.23 12.66 11.79
C CYS A 415 -18.61 11.97 11.74
N ASN A 416 -19.56 12.43 12.56
CA ASN A 416 -20.93 11.88 12.60
C ASN A 416 -21.65 12.07 11.26
N THR A 417 -21.46 13.22 10.61
CA THR A 417 -22.06 13.52 9.30
C THR A 417 -21.49 12.59 8.23
N ILE A 418 -20.16 12.51 8.13
CA ILE A 418 -19.47 11.67 7.15
C ILE A 418 -19.87 10.20 7.30
N THR A 419 -19.84 9.68 8.53
CA THR A 419 -20.16 8.27 8.77
C THR A 419 -21.63 7.95 8.48
N LYS A 420 -22.57 8.89 8.70
CA LYS A 420 -23.98 8.73 8.28
C LYS A 420 -24.18 8.79 6.77
N VAL A 421 -23.41 9.61 6.06
CA VAL A 421 -23.41 9.63 4.59
C VAL A 421 -22.96 8.26 4.05
N ILE A 422 -21.90 7.68 4.64
CA ILE A 422 -21.44 6.33 4.29
C ILE A 422 -22.56 5.31 4.56
N LEU A 423 -23.20 5.33 5.73
CA LEU A 423 -24.32 4.41 6.03
C LEU A 423 -25.47 4.55 5.03
N SER A 424 -25.86 5.79 4.69
CA SER A 424 -26.91 6.05 3.70
C SER A 424 -26.56 5.50 2.33
N ALA A 425 -25.31 5.68 1.88
CA ALA A 425 -24.81 5.11 0.63
C ALA A 425 -24.82 3.57 0.66
N LEU A 426 -24.37 2.95 1.76
CA LEU A 426 -24.39 1.50 1.92
C LEU A 426 -25.84 0.96 1.96
N SER A 427 -26.77 1.66 2.61
CA SER A 427 -28.20 1.32 2.56
C SER A 427 -28.72 1.31 1.12
N THR A 428 -28.38 2.36 0.35
CA THR A 428 -28.74 2.45 -1.07
C THR A 428 -28.11 1.33 -1.91
N GLY A 429 -26.81 1.08 -1.77
CA GLY A 429 -26.10 0.04 -2.51
C GLY A 429 -26.55 -1.38 -2.17
N MET A 430 -27.05 -1.59 -0.95
CA MET A 430 -27.67 -2.85 -0.51
C MET A 430 -29.16 -2.97 -0.89
N GLY A 431 -29.74 -1.94 -1.50
CA GLY A 431 -31.16 -1.91 -1.87
C GLY A 431 -32.12 -1.84 -0.67
N LEU A 432 -31.67 -1.27 0.46
CA LEU A 432 -32.47 -1.14 1.68
C LEU A 432 -33.35 0.11 1.63
N ASP A 433 -34.61 -0.05 2.06
CA ASP A 433 -35.61 1.00 2.12
C ASP A 433 -36.27 1.11 3.50
N GLY A 434 -36.96 2.23 3.72
CA GLY A 434 -37.74 2.46 4.94
C GLY A 434 -36.95 2.18 6.23
N PRO A 435 -37.53 1.46 7.21
CA PRO A 435 -36.87 1.14 8.48
C PRO A 435 -35.62 0.26 8.37
N ALA A 436 -35.41 -0.45 7.25
CA ALA A 436 -34.29 -1.38 7.10
C ALA A 436 -32.95 -0.67 6.83
N ARG A 437 -32.98 0.62 6.51
CA ARG A 437 -31.77 1.43 6.24
C ARG A 437 -30.91 1.59 7.49
N PHE A 438 -29.59 1.40 7.35
CA PHE A 438 -28.64 1.35 8.46
C PHE A 438 -28.59 2.63 9.30
N GLU A 439 -28.71 3.79 8.69
CA GLU A 439 -28.66 5.09 9.36
C GLU A 439 -29.83 5.31 10.34
N ASN A 440 -30.93 4.56 10.21
CA ASN A 440 -32.08 4.65 11.12
C ASN A 440 -31.80 4.10 12.52
N SER A 441 -30.78 3.24 12.65
CA SER A 441 -30.31 2.73 13.94
C SER A 441 -29.21 3.61 14.56
N HIS A 442 -28.98 4.80 14.01
CA HIS A 442 -27.90 5.71 14.41
C HIS A 442 -28.42 7.12 14.67
N ARG A 443 -29.60 7.27 15.27
CA ARG A 443 -30.20 8.60 15.51
C ARG A 443 -29.43 9.37 16.60
N ASN A 444 -29.41 10.70 16.48
CA ASN A 444 -28.63 11.56 17.39
C ASN A 444 -29.32 11.77 18.74
N ASP A 445 -30.65 11.70 18.78
CA ASP A 445 -31.49 11.88 19.96
C ASP A 445 -31.65 10.59 20.78
N ARG A 446 -31.02 9.51 20.34
CA ARG A 446 -31.09 8.18 20.95
C ARG A 446 -29.73 7.82 21.56
N PRO A 447 -29.71 7.18 22.74
CA PRO A 447 -28.48 6.88 23.44
C PRO A 447 -27.63 5.89 22.62
N SER A 448 -26.33 6.18 22.53
CA SER A 448 -25.36 5.28 21.93
C SER A 448 -24.01 5.41 22.62
N THR A 449 -23.19 4.36 22.54
CA THR A 449 -21.80 4.40 22.99
C THR A 449 -20.85 5.04 21.97
N THR A 450 -21.34 5.86 21.02
CA THR A 450 -20.51 6.50 19.99
C THR A 450 -19.49 7.45 20.62
N THR A 451 -18.23 7.34 20.22
CA THR A 451 -17.12 8.09 20.82
C THR A 451 -16.09 8.54 19.80
N LEU A 452 -15.53 9.73 20.03
CA LEU A 452 -14.26 10.14 19.46
C LEU A 452 -13.14 9.68 20.41
N SER A 453 -12.13 9.02 19.87
CA SER A 453 -10.97 8.57 20.62
C SER A 453 -9.71 9.21 20.06
N MET A 454 -8.98 9.89 20.93
CA MET A 454 -7.66 10.43 20.66
C MET A 454 -6.64 9.46 21.26
N MET A 455 -5.74 8.94 20.44
CA MET A 455 -4.74 7.95 20.85
C MET A 455 -3.34 8.49 20.59
N HIS A 456 -2.43 8.27 21.54
CA HIS A 456 -1.03 8.65 21.44
C HIS A 456 -0.16 7.43 21.76
N TYR A 457 0.45 6.88 20.71
CA TYR A 457 1.40 5.78 20.77
C TYR A 457 2.79 6.35 21.03
N LEU A 458 3.40 5.93 22.14
CA LEU A 458 4.69 6.44 22.58
C LEU A 458 5.85 5.60 22.00
N PRO A 459 7.02 6.21 21.83
CA PRO A 459 8.24 5.50 21.46
C PRO A 459 8.59 4.38 22.44
N ALA A 460 9.20 3.32 21.93
CA ALA A 460 9.63 2.16 22.72
C ALA A 460 10.67 2.53 23.79
N GLU A 461 11.43 3.60 23.60
CA GLU A 461 12.36 4.14 24.61
C GLU A 461 11.63 4.64 25.87
N VAL A 462 10.40 5.16 25.70
CA VAL A 462 9.59 5.69 26.80
C VAL A 462 8.81 4.57 27.51
N THR A 463 8.22 3.65 26.74
CA THR A 463 7.33 2.63 27.28
C THR A 463 8.04 1.32 27.65
N GLY A 464 9.24 1.10 27.12
CA GLY A 464 9.98 -0.16 27.20
C GLY A 464 9.50 -1.20 26.18
N GLN A 465 10.29 -2.26 26.01
CA GLN A 465 10.09 -3.27 24.95
C GLN A 465 8.84 -4.17 25.15
N HIS A 466 8.20 -4.14 26.32
CA HIS A 466 7.02 -4.95 26.64
C HIS A 466 5.69 -4.18 26.59
N LYS A 467 5.72 -2.88 26.23
CA LYS A 467 4.57 -1.99 26.10
C LYS A 467 4.51 -1.40 24.70
N LEU A 468 4.01 -2.18 23.74
CA LEU A 468 4.09 -1.84 22.31
C LEU A 468 2.74 -2.01 21.61
N GLY A 469 2.41 -0.99 20.81
CA GLY A 469 1.32 -1.04 19.85
C GLY A 469 -0.05 -1.28 20.48
N HIS A 470 -0.93 -1.90 19.69
CA HIS A 470 -2.29 -2.29 20.06
C HIS A 470 -2.59 -3.66 19.46
N GLN A 471 -3.14 -4.57 20.27
CA GLN A 471 -3.46 -5.94 19.87
C GLN A 471 -4.33 -6.04 18.62
N LYS A 472 -4.22 -7.19 17.95
CA LYS A 472 -5.06 -7.58 16.82
C LYS A 472 -6.51 -7.76 17.28
N HIS A 473 -7.45 -7.11 16.59
CA HIS A 473 -8.87 -7.20 16.88
C HIS A 473 -9.73 -6.73 15.70
N THR A 474 -11.04 -6.86 15.86
CA THR A 474 -12.06 -6.14 15.07
C THR A 474 -12.75 -5.12 15.97
N ASP A 475 -13.31 -4.07 15.38
CA ASP A 475 -14.03 -3.06 16.16
C ASP A 475 -15.47 -3.47 16.49
N ILE A 476 -15.96 -2.98 17.63
CA ILE A 476 -17.34 -3.16 18.09
C ILE A 476 -18.32 -2.31 17.23
N SER A 477 -17.83 -1.20 16.67
CA SER A 477 -18.62 -0.17 15.98
C SER A 477 -19.36 -0.67 14.74
N SER A 478 -20.21 0.19 14.19
CA SER A 478 -20.73 0.02 12.83
C SER A 478 -19.68 0.43 11.81
N LEU A 479 -19.12 1.63 11.98
CA LEU A 479 -18.02 2.17 11.18
C LEU A 479 -16.98 2.80 12.10
N THR A 480 -15.73 2.70 11.69
CA THR A 480 -14.63 3.47 12.28
C THR A 480 -14.05 4.40 11.22
N LEU A 481 -13.97 5.69 11.55
CA LEU A 481 -13.30 6.70 10.74
C LEU A 481 -11.99 7.07 11.44
N LEU A 482 -10.85 6.74 10.83
CA LEU A 482 -9.53 6.83 11.43
C LEU A 482 -8.62 7.79 10.64
N PHE A 483 -7.93 8.66 11.38
CA PHE A 483 -6.87 9.52 10.86
C PHE A 483 -5.55 9.21 11.55
N SER A 484 -4.48 9.08 10.76
CA SER A 484 -3.10 8.86 11.23
C SER A 484 -2.15 9.25 10.11
N ASP A 485 -1.19 10.13 10.39
CA ASP A 485 -0.16 10.51 9.42
C ASP A 485 1.07 9.60 9.48
N GLN A 486 1.25 8.89 10.60
CA GLN A 486 2.34 7.95 10.81
C GLN A 486 1.96 6.52 10.44
N TRP A 487 2.95 5.75 9.97
CA TRP A 487 2.86 4.31 9.75
C TRP A 487 2.60 3.57 11.07
N GLY A 488 2.06 2.36 10.97
CA GLY A 488 1.92 1.45 12.12
C GLY A 488 0.62 0.66 12.14
N LEU A 489 -0.41 1.13 11.44
CA LEU A 489 -1.63 0.36 11.24
C LEU A 489 -1.33 -0.83 10.33
N GLN A 490 -1.71 -2.02 10.79
CA GLN A 490 -1.74 -3.23 9.98
C GLN A 490 -3.14 -3.81 9.94
N ILE A 491 -3.50 -4.38 8.79
CA ILE A 491 -4.79 -5.02 8.54
C ILE A 491 -4.59 -6.43 8.01
N ARG A 492 -5.62 -7.25 8.19
CA ARG A 492 -5.73 -8.59 7.60
C ARG A 492 -6.93 -8.62 6.65
N PRO A 493 -6.71 -8.69 5.33
CA PRO A 493 -7.80 -8.81 4.37
C PRO A 493 -8.60 -10.11 4.57
N PRO A 494 -9.94 -10.08 4.38
CA PRO A 494 -10.77 -11.29 4.34
C PRO A 494 -10.46 -12.15 3.09
N GLY A 495 -10.76 -13.46 3.13
CA GLY A 495 -10.55 -14.34 1.97
C GLY A 495 -11.24 -15.70 2.06
N GLU A 496 -11.79 -16.18 0.93
CA GLU A 496 -12.41 -17.51 0.77
C GLU A 496 -11.39 -18.65 0.64
N CYS A 497 -10.08 -18.35 0.54
CA CYS A 497 -8.99 -19.31 0.31
C CYS A 497 -7.87 -19.20 1.38
N GLY A 498 -8.25 -19.03 2.65
CA GLY A 498 -7.33 -18.77 3.76
C GLY A 498 -7.04 -17.28 3.91
N ALA A 499 -7.05 -16.79 5.16
CA ALA A 499 -6.82 -15.39 5.47
C ALA A 499 -5.41 -14.95 5.05
N ARG A 500 -5.29 -13.79 4.37
CA ARG A 500 -3.99 -13.19 4.01
C ARG A 500 -3.21 -12.81 5.27
N GLU A 501 -1.87 -12.70 5.21
CA GLU A 501 -1.04 -12.27 6.35
C GLU A 501 -1.31 -10.81 6.79
N MET A 502 -0.82 -10.42 7.97
CA MET A 502 -0.89 -9.02 8.42
C MET A 502 -0.03 -8.14 7.50
N GLY A 503 -0.61 -7.06 6.97
CA GLY A 503 0.12 -6.09 6.15
C GLY A 503 -0.17 -4.66 6.56
N PHE A 504 0.75 -3.75 6.25
CA PHE A 504 0.63 -2.34 6.58
C PHE A 504 -0.40 -1.61 5.71
N VAL A 505 -0.98 -0.59 6.32
CA VAL A 505 -1.72 0.46 5.63
C VAL A 505 -0.81 1.68 5.51
N ALA A 506 -0.55 2.11 4.28
CA ALA A 506 0.22 3.32 4.04
C ALA A 506 -0.58 4.55 4.49
N PRO A 507 0.02 5.49 5.25
CA PRO A 507 -0.58 6.79 5.49
C PRO A 507 -0.83 7.50 4.15
N LYS A 508 -2.02 8.05 3.98
CA LYS A 508 -2.43 8.74 2.76
C LYS A 508 -2.92 10.15 3.10
N PRO A 509 -2.16 11.20 2.76
CA PRO A 509 -2.58 12.57 2.97
C PRO A 509 -3.95 12.85 2.35
N GLY A 510 -4.74 13.72 2.98
CA GLY A 510 -6.08 14.07 2.51
C GLY A 510 -7.14 12.99 2.69
N CYS A 511 -6.77 11.80 3.18
CA CYS A 511 -7.67 10.67 3.31
C CYS A 511 -7.86 10.24 4.77
N ALA A 512 -9.05 9.73 5.07
CA ALA A 512 -9.28 8.90 6.24
C ALA A 512 -9.15 7.41 5.87
N PHE A 513 -8.77 6.57 6.83
CA PHE A 513 -8.99 5.13 6.76
C PHE A 513 -10.37 4.82 7.35
N VAL A 514 -11.22 4.13 6.59
CA VAL A 514 -12.55 3.71 7.05
C VAL A 514 -12.63 2.20 7.03
N HIS A 515 -13.15 1.62 8.09
CA HIS A 515 -13.43 0.19 8.13
C HIS A 515 -14.75 -0.15 8.82
N VAL A 516 -15.29 -1.29 8.41
CA VAL A 516 -16.51 -1.89 8.94
C VAL A 516 -16.18 -2.58 10.27
N GLY A 517 -17.01 -2.32 11.28
CA GLY A 517 -16.98 -3.05 12.54
C GLY A 517 -18.13 -4.06 12.64
N ASP A 518 -18.17 -4.77 13.76
CA ASP A 518 -19.04 -5.91 13.96
C ASP A 518 -20.53 -5.57 13.88
N SER A 519 -20.94 -4.42 14.42
CA SER A 519 -22.36 -4.06 14.45
C SER A 519 -22.93 -3.92 13.04
N LEU A 520 -22.17 -3.34 12.10
CA LEU A 520 -22.62 -3.18 10.72
C LEU A 520 -22.50 -4.51 9.95
N ARG A 521 -21.49 -5.32 10.24
CA ARG A 521 -21.43 -6.70 9.75
C ARG A 521 -22.68 -7.47 10.16
N PHE A 522 -23.08 -7.42 11.43
CA PHE A 522 -24.30 -8.10 11.89
C PHE A 522 -25.57 -7.53 11.27
N ALA A 523 -25.70 -6.19 11.21
CA ALA A 523 -26.83 -5.52 10.59
C ALA A 523 -27.01 -5.89 9.11
N SER A 524 -25.91 -6.16 8.39
CA SER A 524 -25.93 -6.58 6.99
C SER A 524 -26.25 -8.07 6.77
N GLY A 525 -26.50 -8.83 7.85
CA GLY A 525 -26.63 -10.29 7.78
C GLY A 525 -25.30 -10.98 7.46
N MET A 526 -24.20 -10.47 8.04
CA MET A 526 -22.83 -10.94 7.85
C MET A 526 -22.29 -10.82 6.41
N LYS A 527 -22.90 -9.96 5.59
CA LYS A 527 -22.47 -9.72 4.20
C LYS A 527 -21.24 -8.82 4.12
N PHE A 528 -21.23 -7.74 4.89
CA PHE A 528 -20.04 -6.89 5.00
C PHE A 528 -18.97 -7.55 5.87
N GLN A 529 -17.70 -7.31 5.55
CA GLN A 529 -16.56 -7.90 6.26
C GLN A 529 -16.08 -6.96 7.38
N SER A 530 -15.93 -7.46 8.61
CA SER A 530 -15.25 -6.69 9.66
C SER A 530 -13.75 -6.68 9.40
N CYS A 531 -13.09 -5.53 9.60
CA CYS A 531 -11.64 -5.43 9.40
C CYS A 531 -10.86 -5.92 10.64
N ILE A 532 -10.12 -7.02 10.49
CA ILE A 532 -9.11 -7.43 11.47
C ILE A 532 -7.91 -6.49 11.33
N HIS A 533 -7.53 -5.81 12.41
CA HIS A 533 -6.45 -4.84 12.40
C HIS A 533 -5.68 -4.84 13.73
N ARG A 534 -4.45 -4.35 13.69
CA ARG A 534 -3.59 -4.10 14.85
C ARG A 534 -2.77 -2.84 14.63
N VAL A 535 -2.15 -2.31 15.67
CA VAL A 535 -1.13 -1.26 15.53
C VAL A 535 0.19 -1.78 16.05
N VAL A 536 1.23 -1.68 15.25
CA VAL A 536 2.62 -1.97 15.63
C VAL A 536 3.48 -0.75 15.37
N PRO A 537 4.55 -0.51 16.17
CA PRO A 537 5.49 0.56 15.87
C PRO A 537 6.22 0.25 14.55
N PHE A 538 5.99 1.06 13.52
CA PHE A 538 6.76 0.96 12.28
C PHE A 538 8.18 1.49 12.50
N ASN A 539 8.28 2.69 13.06
CA ASN A 539 9.52 3.23 13.63
C ASN A 539 9.40 3.24 15.17
N PRO A 540 10.20 2.46 15.92
CA PRO A 540 10.09 2.37 17.37
C PRO A 540 10.50 3.65 18.11
N ALA A 541 11.14 4.60 17.44
CA ALA A 541 11.53 5.89 18.01
C ALA A 541 10.49 7.01 17.79
N GLU A 542 9.42 6.74 17.02
CA GLU A 542 8.46 7.75 16.59
C GLU A 542 7.21 7.80 17.48
N HIS A 543 6.74 9.01 17.76
CA HIS A 543 5.41 9.23 18.32
C HIS A 543 4.36 9.09 17.22
N ARG A 544 3.33 8.27 17.44
CA ARG A 544 2.20 8.14 16.50
C ARG A 544 0.92 8.64 17.14
N TYR A 545 0.20 9.47 16.42
CA TYR A 545 -1.09 10.01 16.85
C TYR A 545 -2.20 9.41 16.00
N SER A 546 -3.33 9.08 16.63
CA SER A 546 -4.51 8.62 15.90
C SER A 546 -5.78 9.23 16.44
N ILE A 547 -6.62 9.71 15.52
CA ILE A 547 -7.97 10.17 15.81
C ILE A 547 -8.92 9.13 15.23
N ALA A 548 -9.65 8.43 16.09
CA ALA A 548 -10.61 7.42 15.68
C ALA A 548 -12.01 7.82 16.13
N TYR A 549 -12.95 7.92 15.20
CA TYR A 549 -14.35 8.09 15.50
C TYR A 549 -15.09 6.77 15.31
N PHE A 550 -15.60 6.22 16.40
CA PHE A 550 -16.33 4.96 16.43
C PHE A 550 -17.83 5.25 16.36
N LEU A 551 -18.42 5.20 15.16
CA LEU A 551 -19.87 5.30 15.00
C LEU A 551 -20.51 3.99 15.45
N ARG A 552 -21.40 4.07 16.44
CA ARG A 552 -22.10 2.90 17.00
C ARG A 552 -23.60 3.08 16.89
N ALA A 553 -24.29 1.95 16.70
CA ALA A 553 -25.75 1.92 16.71
C ALA A 553 -26.30 2.31 18.09
N GLU A 554 -27.57 2.67 18.13
CA GLU A 554 -28.31 2.93 19.36
C GLU A 554 -28.26 1.72 20.29
N ASP A 555 -28.17 1.96 21.59
CA ASP A 555 -27.93 0.93 22.61
C ASP A 555 -28.90 -0.26 22.51
N ASP A 556 -30.17 0.00 22.18
CA ASP A 556 -31.24 -1.00 22.08
C ASP A 556 -31.40 -1.61 20.68
N THR A 557 -30.54 -1.26 19.72
CA THR A 557 -30.55 -1.88 18.38
C THR A 557 -30.22 -3.36 18.50
N MET A 558 -31.10 -4.21 18.02
CA MET A 558 -30.94 -5.67 18.08
C MET A 558 -30.23 -6.20 16.83
N PHE A 559 -29.27 -7.10 17.03
CA PHE A 559 -28.58 -7.82 15.96
C PHE A 559 -28.59 -9.33 16.22
N THR A 560 -28.39 -10.10 15.16
CA THR A 560 -27.98 -11.50 15.26
C THR A 560 -26.46 -11.55 15.12
N ASP A 561 -25.75 -12.01 16.14
CA ASP A 561 -24.29 -12.12 16.08
C ASP A 561 -23.83 -13.34 15.28
N SER A 562 -22.50 -13.51 15.16
CA SER A 562 -21.89 -14.62 14.42
C SER A 562 -22.18 -16.02 15.00
N GLU A 563 -22.73 -16.13 16.21
CA GLU A 563 -23.14 -17.39 16.84
C GLU A 563 -24.67 -17.61 16.76
N GLY A 564 -25.39 -16.70 16.10
CA GLY A 564 -26.85 -16.75 16.00
C GLY A 564 -27.57 -16.24 17.24
N ARG A 565 -26.87 -15.58 18.17
CA ARG A 565 -27.47 -14.99 19.38
C ARG A 565 -28.11 -13.65 19.02
N TYR A 566 -29.28 -13.38 19.61
CA TYR A 566 -29.87 -12.06 19.58
C TYR A 566 -29.25 -11.20 20.68
N VAL A 567 -28.54 -10.14 20.29
CA VAL A 567 -27.83 -9.24 21.20
C VAL A 567 -28.14 -7.80 20.85
N THR A 568 -28.31 -6.94 21.86
CA THR A 568 -28.37 -5.50 21.63
C THR A 568 -26.98 -4.95 21.31
N ALA A 569 -26.91 -3.79 20.66
CA ALA A 569 -25.66 -3.08 20.41
C ALA A 569 -24.89 -2.84 21.72
N LYS A 570 -25.60 -2.48 22.79
CA LYS A 570 -25.01 -2.30 24.12
C LYS A 570 -24.53 -3.62 24.74
N ASP A 571 -25.31 -4.68 24.66
CA ASP A 571 -24.90 -5.99 25.21
C ASP A 571 -23.65 -6.52 24.51
N TRP A 572 -23.60 -6.44 23.17
CA TRP A 572 -22.43 -6.82 22.39
C TRP A 572 -21.22 -5.97 22.78
N HIS A 573 -21.41 -4.67 22.88
CA HIS A 573 -20.39 -3.72 23.28
C HIS A 573 -19.80 -4.07 24.66
N ASP A 574 -20.65 -4.26 25.66
CA ASP A 574 -20.21 -4.49 27.04
C ASP A 574 -19.55 -5.87 27.19
N GLN A 575 -20.07 -6.90 26.51
CA GLN A 575 -19.47 -8.25 26.49
C GLN A 575 -18.09 -8.24 25.83
N LYS A 576 -17.97 -7.64 24.64
CA LYS A 576 -16.70 -7.61 23.90
C LYS A 576 -15.67 -6.71 24.59
N PHE A 577 -16.09 -5.58 25.15
CA PHE A 577 -15.22 -4.73 25.95
C PHE A 577 -14.67 -5.47 27.17
N LYS A 578 -15.52 -6.19 27.90
CA LYS A 578 -15.09 -7.02 29.03
C LYS A 578 -14.04 -8.05 28.60
N ALA A 579 -14.25 -8.72 27.47
CA ALA A 579 -13.28 -9.66 26.92
C ALA A 579 -11.91 -8.99 26.61
N PHE A 580 -11.87 -7.71 26.22
CA PHE A 580 -10.60 -7.00 26.04
C PHE A 580 -9.89 -6.62 27.35
N THR A 581 -10.64 -6.43 28.44
CA THR A 581 -10.09 -6.04 29.75
C THR A 581 -9.79 -7.23 30.66
N ASP A 582 -10.35 -8.40 30.36
CA ASP A 582 -10.14 -9.61 31.15
C ASP A 582 -8.66 -10.07 31.12
N PRO A 583 -8.14 -10.73 32.16
CA PRO A 583 -6.79 -11.30 32.17
C PRO A 583 -6.57 -12.31 31.02
N PRO A 584 -5.33 -12.51 30.53
CA PRO A 584 -5.04 -13.37 29.37
C PRO A 584 -5.62 -14.77 29.44
N VAL A 585 -5.70 -15.36 30.64
CA VAL A 585 -6.30 -16.69 30.88
C VAL A 585 -7.79 -16.70 30.53
N TRP A 586 -8.52 -15.63 30.84
CA TRP A 586 -9.94 -15.51 30.53
C TRP A 586 -10.18 -15.05 29.09
N GLN A 587 -9.29 -14.24 28.52
CA GLN A 587 -9.32 -13.92 27.08
C GLN A 587 -9.19 -15.20 26.23
N ALA A 588 -8.32 -16.13 26.62
CA ALA A 588 -8.14 -17.42 25.96
C ALA A 588 -9.36 -18.36 26.09
N MET A 589 -10.23 -18.13 27.08
CA MET A 589 -11.47 -18.88 27.30
C MET A 589 -12.69 -18.22 26.66
N ALA A 590 -12.60 -16.95 26.24
CA ALA A 590 -13.67 -16.28 25.52
C ALA A 590 -13.90 -16.96 24.16
N PRO A 591 -15.14 -16.98 23.63
CA PRO A 591 -15.39 -17.47 22.28
C PRO A 591 -14.48 -16.75 21.28
N ARG A 592 -13.83 -17.49 20.36
CA ARG A 592 -12.96 -16.88 19.33
C ARG A 592 -13.70 -15.84 18.47
N SER A 593 -15.01 -16.03 18.31
CA SER A 593 -15.94 -15.09 17.70
C SER A 593 -16.00 -13.72 18.39
N MET A 594 -15.65 -13.62 19.67
CA MET A 594 -15.79 -12.40 20.48
C MET A 594 -14.72 -11.37 20.15
N ILE A 595 -13.44 -11.75 20.05
CA ILE A 595 -12.34 -10.80 19.77
C ILE A 595 -12.35 -10.34 18.30
N LEU A 596 -12.73 -11.26 17.39
CA LEU A 596 -12.67 -11.06 15.94
C LEU A 596 -14.03 -10.88 15.28
N GLY A 597 -15.12 -10.72 16.05
CA GLY A 597 -16.45 -10.50 15.48
C GLY A 597 -16.99 -11.68 14.66
N GLY A 598 -16.42 -12.87 14.82
CA GLY A 598 -16.68 -14.06 14.01
C GLY A 598 -15.93 -14.13 12.68
N MET A 599 -14.97 -13.25 12.44
CA MET A 599 -14.01 -13.40 11.34
C MET A 599 -13.08 -14.59 11.60
N LYS A 600 -12.75 -15.33 10.54
CA LYS A 600 -11.85 -16.51 10.61
C LYS A 600 -10.38 -16.08 10.45
N GLU A 601 -9.49 -16.85 11.09
CA GLU A 601 -8.04 -16.74 10.93
C GLU A 601 -7.50 -18.04 10.34
N ASP A 602 -6.70 -17.96 9.28
CA ASP A 602 -5.83 -19.04 8.81
C ASP A 602 -4.42 -18.45 8.55
N GLY A 603 -3.37 -19.11 9.06
CA GLY A 603 -1.97 -18.67 8.97
C GLY A 603 -1.34 -18.34 10.34
N ALA A 604 -0.02 -18.52 10.47
CA ALA A 604 0.70 -18.29 11.74
C ALA A 604 0.77 -16.80 12.11
N ASP A 605 0.66 -16.48 13.40
CA ASP A 605 1.03 -15.18 13.93
C ASP A 605 2.56 -15.01 13.88
N ASP A 606 3.05 -13.77 13.76
CA ASP A 606 4.49 -13.49 13.77
C ASP A 606 5.16 -14.08 15.03
N PRO A 607 6.33 -14.75 14.92
CA PRO A 607 7.12 -15.10 16.10
C PRO A 607 7.53 -13.83 16.87
N GLU A 608 7.76 -14.01 18.18
CA GLU A 608 8.14 -12.94 19.11
C GLU A 608 9.24 -12.01 18.58
N PRO A 609 9.21 -10.71 18.93
CA PRO A 609 10.18 -9.74 18.43
C PRO A 609 11.62 -10.18 18.73
N ILE A 610 12.48 -10.07 17.72
CA ILE A 610 13.93 -10.29 17.88
C ILE A 610 14.44 -9.21 18.83
N LEU A 611 14.98 -9.63 19.97
CA LEU A 611 15.64 -8.78 20.97
C LEU A 611 16.76 -7.95 20.31
N CYS A 612 16.45 -6.72 19.90
CA CYS A 612 17.48 -5.75 19.53
C CYS A 612 18.23 -5.34 20.80
N HIS A 613 19.40 -5.93 21.01
CA HIS A 613 20.40 -5.42 21.94
C HIS A 613 20.89 -4.06 21.45
N VAL A 614 20.28 -2.98 21.93
CA VAL A 614 20.85 -1.65 21.81
C VAL A 614 22.04 -1.57 22.76
N VAL A 615 23.24 -1.83 22.25
CA VAL A 615 24.48 -1.50 22.96
C VAL A 615 24.69 0.00 22.83
N LEU A 616 24.27 0.75 23.85
CA LEU A 616 24.67 2.14 24.02
C LEU A 616 26.17 2.17 24.35
N LEU A 617 27.02 2.44 23.35
CA LEU A 617 28.39 2.87 23.61
C LEU A 617 28.34 4.29 24.18
N ARG A 618 28.64 4.38 25.47
CA ARG A 618 28.74 5.64 26.20
C ARG A 618 30.04 6.33 25.80
N ASP A 619 29.94 7.41 25.05
CA ASP A 619 31.04 8.30 24.75
C ASP A 619 31.39 9.07 26.04
N THR A 620 32.48 8.68 26.70
CA THR A 620 33.08 9.48 27.78
C THR A 620 34.43 9.98 27.30
N ALA A 621 34.46 11.25 26.90
CA ALA A 621 35.70 12.00 26.73
C ALA A 621 36.30 12.33 28.11
N SER A 622 37.57 11.96 28.33
CA SER A 622 38.55 12.85 28.98
C SER A 622 39.99 12.29 28.91
N ILE A 623 40.82 12.99 28.14
CA ILE A 623 42.16 13.51 28.51
C ILE A 623 43.23 12.48 28.93
N PHE A 624 44.28 12.31 28.11
CA PHE A 624 45.69 12.55 28.54
C PHE A 624 46.70 12.54 27.35
N SER A 625 47.35 13.70 27.20
CA SER A 625 48.73 14.05 26.75
C SER A 625 49.38 13.54 25.44
N PRO A 626 50.21 14.40 24.80
CA PRO A 626 50.89 14.12 23.54
C PRO A 626 52.23 13.40 23.72
N ALA A 627 52.61 12.65 22.69
CA ALA A 627 53.91 12.02 22.54
C ALA A 627 55.02 13.05 22.23
N MET A 628 56.19 12.92 22.86
CA MET A 628 57.49 13.07 22.20
C MET A 628 58.68 12.56 23.05
N HIS A 629 59.45 11.68 22.40
CA HIS A 629 60.92 11.45 22.49
C HIS A 629 61.58 10.76 23.70
N LEU A 630 61.85 9.45 23.52
CA LEU A 630 63.15 8.73 23.50
C LEU A 630 64.42 9.41 24.09
N PRO A 631 65.39 8.66 24.63
CA PRO A 631 65.90 7.36 24.14
C PRO A 631 65.61 6.11 24.98
#